data_AF-A0A2D9C662-F1
#
_entry.id   AF-A0A2D9C662-F1
#
_cell.length_a   1.000
_cell.length_b   1.000
_cell.length_c   1.000
_cell.angle_alpha   90.00
_cell.angle_beta   90.00
_cell.angle_gamma   90.00
#
_symmetry.space_group_name_H-M   'P 1'
#
loop_
_entity.id
_entity.type
_entity.pdbx_description
1 polymer ?
#
loop_
_entity_poly.entity_id
_entity_poly.type
_entity_poly.pdbx_seq_one_letter_code
_entity_poly.pdbx_strand_id
1 'polypeptide(L)'
;MGTRFTGSDASALFVEADTNAADVASIGANQRPNTALTINGTDASGGAVSFTNARLVTVTTTGTGDAGKTILITGTDIDGAAQTETLTMLGSATTVTGTKYFKTVTAGSVNTQPAANISVGMANNAAVAIYAGRARLQGTYIVCSSAAGVLNFLTTSITGDSQLKIGTVASATVSRDITVPDEGILFKEGIYLQYDVTTFSNMTVFHA
;
A
#
# COMPACT_ATOMS: atom_id res chain seq x y z
N MET A 1 -14.00 -13.90 -45.42
CA MET A 1 -13.87 -12.47 -45.12
C MET A 1 -13.67 -12.37 -43.61
N GLY A 2 -12.41 -12.36 -43.16
CA GLY A 2 -12.09 -12.38 -41.74
C GLY A 2 -12.51 -11.07 -41.09
N THR A 3 -13.55 -11.13 -40.26
CA THR A 3 -13.94 -10.02 -39.41
C THR A 3 -12.77 -9.75 -38.48
N ARG A 4 -12.17 -8.58 -38.69
CA ARG A 4 -11.19 -7.98 -37.79
C ARG A 4 -11.80 -7.98 -36.39
N PHE A 5 -11.07 -8.38 -35.35
CA PHE A 5 -11.45 -8.11 -33.95
C PHE A 5 -11.34 -6.59 -33.70
N THR A 6 -12.20 -5.80 -34.33
CA THR A 6 -12.36 -4.37 -34.05
C THR A 6 -13.53 -4.25 -33.09
N GLY A 7 -13.26 -3.91 -31.82
CA GLY A 7 -14.32 -3.71 -30.83
C GLY A 7 -13.95 -3.96 -29.36
N SER A 8 -12.71 -4.34 -29.02
CA SER A 8 -12.31 -4.41 -27.60
C SER A 8 -11.77 -3.06 -27.14
N ASP A 9 -12.40 -2.51 -26.11
CA ASP A 9 -11.97 -1.34 -25.32
C ASP A 9 -11.15 -1.74 -24.08
N ALA A 10 -10.81 -3.03 -23.96
CA ALA A 10 -10.03 -3.53 -22.84
C ALA A 10 -8.58 -3.00 -22.87
N SER A 11 -8.18 -2.41 -21.76
CA SER A 11 -6.82 -2.03 -21.41
C SER A 11 -6.25 -3.03 -20.41
N ALA A 12 -4.92 -3.15 -20.38
CA ALA A 12 -4.22 -4.05 -19.47
C ALA A 12 -3.17 -3.28 -18.66
N LEU A 13 -3.07 -3.60 -17.37
CA LEU A 13 -1.98 -3.14 -16.50
C LEU A 13 -1.21 -4.34 -15.97
N PHE A 14 0.11 -4.31 -16.14
CA PHE A 14 1.02 -5.24 -15.47
C PHE A 14 1.38 -4.69 -14.09
N VAL A 15 1.19 -5.52 -13.06
CA VAL A 15 1.47 -5.17 -11.67
C VAL A 15 2.44 -6.20 -11.11
N GLU A 16 3.56 -5.71 -10.59
CA GLU A 16 4.51 -6.51 -9.82
C GLU A 16 4.21 -6.37 -8.33
N ALA A 17 4.29 -7.49 -7.61
CA ALA A 17 4.15 -7.46 -6.17
C ALA A 17 5.35 -6.73 -5.56
N ASP A 18 5.07 -5.88 -4.58
CA ASP A 18 6.13 -5.29 -3.78
C ASP A 18 6.81 -6.39 -2.93
N THR A 19 8.13 -6.39 -2.95
CA THR A 19 8.99 -7.35 -2.24
C THR A 19 9.75 -6.71 -1.07
N ASN A 20 9.64 -5.39 -0.86
CA ASN A 20 10.31 -4.75 0.26
C ASN A 20 9.60 -5.12 1.57
N ALA A 21 10.26 -5.88 2.44
CA ALA A 21 9.65 -6.35 3.68
C ALA A 21 9.29 -5.18 4.61
N ALA A 22 8.36 -5.40 5.55
CA ALA A 22 8.13 -4.42 6.61
C ALA A 22 9.43 -4.08 7.33
N ASP A 23 9.67 -2.79 7.51
CA ASP A 23 10.82 -2.24 8.21
C ASP A 23 10.31 -1.14 9.15
N VAL A 24 10.59 -1.31 10.45
CA VAL A 24 10.20 -0.37 11.51
C VAL A 24 10.94 0.97 11.44
N ALA A 25 11.98 1.06 10.61
CA ALA A 25 12.88 2.18 10.51
C ALA A 25 13.08 2.67 9.05
N SER A 26 12.17 2.31 8.13
CA SER A 26 12.28 2.72 6.72
C SER A 26 12.20 4.22 6.47
N ILE A 27 11.51 4.97 7.34
CA ILE A 27 11.32 6.42 7.19
C ILE A 27 12.25 7.20 8.12
N GLY A 28 12.36 6.79 9.39
CA GLY A 28 13.26 7.40 10.36
C GLY A 28 13.61 6.45 11.50
N ALA A 29 14.89 6.37 11.86
CA ALA A 29 15.39 5.35 12.78
C ALA A 29 15.83 5.93 14.13
N ASN A 30 15.28 5.41 15.24
CA ASN A 30 15.74 5.63 16.61
C ASN A 30 15.96 7.12 16.98
N GLN A 31 14.94 7.95 16.76
CA GLN A 31 15.01 9.40 16.98
C GLN A 31 14.22 9.86 18.19
N ARG A 32 14.61 10.99 18.78
CA ARG A 32 13.86 11.68 19.84
C ARG A 32 13.51 13.11 19.40
N PRO A 33 12.69 13.27 18.34
CA PRO A 33 12.45 14.56 17.70
C PRO A 33 11.83 15.55 18.69
N ASN A 34 12.28 16.80 18.64
CA ASN A 34 11.65 17.92 19.32
C ASN A 34 10.93 18.76 18.27
N THR A 35 9.69 18.38 17.95
CA THR A 35 8.87 18.82 16.81
C THR A 35 9.08 18.01 15.54
N ALA A 36 10.17 18.17 14.77
CA ALA A 36 10.31 17.53 13.46
C ALA A 36 11.10 16.21 13.52
N LEU A 37 10.58 15.17 12.85
CA LEU A 37 11.31 13.95 12.53
C LEU A 37 12.31 14.23 11.40
N THR A 38 13.52 13.71 11.52
CA THR A 38 14.46 13.68 10.38
C THR A 38 14.12 12.47 9.51
N ILE A 39 13.89 12.63 8.20
CA ILE A 39 13.67 11.49 7.31
C ILE A 39 15.04 10.95 6.86
N ASN A 40 15.49 9.90 7.52
CA ASN A 40 16.81 9.28 7.33
C ASN A 40 16.79 7.75 7.53
N GLY A 41 15.62 7.14 7.39
CA GLY A 41 15.45 5.69 7.44
C GLY A 41 16.10 4.97 6.26
N THR A 42 15.98 3.64 6.25
CA THR A 42 16.61 2.77 5.23
C THR A 42 16.12 3.04 3.80
N ASP A 43 14.86 3.45 3.65
CA ASP A 43 14.25 3.79 2.35
C ASP A 43 14.29 5.31 2.06
N ALA A 44 14.92 6.10 2.94
CA ALA A 44 15.00 7.54 2.78
C ALA A 44 16.06 7.96 1.75
N SER A 45 15.71 8.90 0.89
CA SER A 45 16.62 9.55 -0.04
C SER A 45 16.27 11.02 -0.17
N GLY A 46 17.26 11.90 -0.02
CA GLY A 46 17.07 13.35 -0.16
C GLY A 46 16.12 13.98 0.86
N GLY A 47 15.91 13.34 2.03
CA GLY A 47 14.99 13.83 3.06
C GLY A 47 13.52 13.47 2.84
N ALA A 48 13.23 12.51 1.96
CA ALA A 48 11.89 11.96 1.73
C ALA A 48 11.98 10.43 1.51
N VAL A 49 10.84 9.76 1.55
CA VAL A 49 10.69 8.37 1.11
C VAL A 49 9.71 8.32 -0.05
N SER A 50 10.04 7.55 -1.09
CA SER A 50 9.17 7.26 -2.23
C SER A 50 9.04 5.75 -2.39
N PHE A 51 7.89 5.20 -2.01
CA PHE A 51 7.67 3.76 -2.07
C PHE A 51 7.33 3.30 -3.48
N THR A 52 7.80 2.11 -3.86
CA THR A 52 7.44 1.47 -5.13
C THR A 52 5.93 1.27 -5.21
N ASN A 53 5.30 0.75 -4.16
CA ASN A 53 3.85 0.66 -4.01
C ASN A 53 3.43 1.33 -2.70
N ALA A 54 2.22 1.89 -2.64
CA ALA A 54 1.82 2.67 -1.46
C ALA A 54 1.77 1.77 -0.22
N ARG A 55 2.23 2.26 0.93
CA ARG A 55 2.39 1.50 2.18
C ARG A 55 1.68 2.14 3.35
N LEU A 56 1.23 1.32 4.30
CA LEU A 56 0.84 1.83 5.63
C LEU A 56 2.09 2.20 6.42
N VAL A 57 2.06 3.38 7.04
CA VAL A 57 3.15 3.88 7.89
C VAL A 57 3.00 3.34 9.30
N THR A 58 4.12 3.07 9.97
CA THR A 58 4.17 2.63 11.36
C THR A 58 4.97 3.59 12.23
N VAL A 59 4.63 3.66 13.51
CA VAL A 59 5.47 4.30 14.54
C VAL A 59 5.69 3.32 15.68
N THR A 60 6.95 3.09 16.02
CA THR A 60 7.37 2.19 17.10
C THR A 60 8.02 3.02 18.19
N THR A 61 7.49 2.91 19.41
CA THR A 61 8.14 3.48 20.60
C THR A 61 9.10 2.45 21.20
N THR A 62 10.09 2.89 21.98
CA THR A 62 10.96 2.00 22.76
C THR A 62 10.69 2.06 24.27
N GLY A 63 9.93 3.06 24.73
CA GLY A 63 9.63 3.31 26.14
C GLY A 63 8.14 3.24 26.48
N THR A 64 7.82 3.34 27.78
CA THR A 64 6.46 3.34 28.32
C THR A 64 5.85 4.74 28.44
N GLY A 65 6.69 5.79 28.51
CA GLY A 65 6.26 7.17 28.76
C GLY A 65 5.65 7.91 27.57
N ASP A 66 5.43 7.23 26.44
CA ASP A 66 5.00 7.83 25.18
C ASP A 66 3.52 7.62 24.84
N ALA A 67 2.77 6.98 25.74
CA ALA A 67 1.32 6.82 25.59
C ALA A 67 0.62 8.18 25.40
N GLY A 68 -0.19 8.30 24.36
CA GLY A 68 -0.96 9.51 24.04
C GLY A 68 -0.18 10.60 23.29
N LYS A 69 1.14 10.49 23.16
CA LYS A 69 1.90 11.34 22.24
C LYS A 69 1.59 10.96 20.80
N THR A 70 1.66 11.91 19.88
CA THR A 70 1.32 11.67 18.48
C THR A 70 2.43 12.07 17.55
N ILE A 71 2.46 11.44 16.38
CA ILE A 71 3.23 11.88 15.21
C ILE A 71 2.27 12.11 14.04
N LEU A 72 2.34 13.29 13.43
CA LEU A 72 1.68 13.64 12.18
C LEU A 72 2.62 13.31 11.02
N ILE A 73 2.21 12.38 10.17
CA ILE A 73 2.90 12.01 8.94
C ILE A 73 2.29 12.81 7.78
N THR A 74 3.14 13.36 6.93
CA THR A 74 2.76 14.13 5.74
C THR A 74 3.42 13.54 4.50
N GLY A 75 2.67 13.47 3.40
CA GLY A 75 3.16 12.96 2.13
C GLY A 75 2.07 12.94 1.08
N THR A 76 2.12 11.97 0.16
CA THR A 76 1.08 11.76 -0.85
C THR A 76 0.44 10.39 -0.73
N ASP A 77 -0.81 10.29 -1.17
CA ASP A 77 -1.50 9.02 -1.35
C ASP A 77 -1.07 8.34 -2.66
N ILE A 78 -1.76 7.26 -2.98
CA ILE A 78 -1.53 6.42 -4.14
C ILE A 78 -1.79 7.12 -5.47
N ASP A 79 -2.69 8.11 -5.48
CA ASP A 79 -3.07 8.90 -6.64
C ASP A 79 -2.21 10.18 -6.77
N GLY A 80 -1.30 10.40 -5.81
CA GLY A 80 -0.40 11.55 -5.77
C GLY A 80 -0.99 12.78 -5.08
N ALA A 81 -2.20 12.68 -4.51
CA ALA A 81 -2.80 13.77 -3.76
C ALA A 81 -2.12 13.91 -2.39
N ALA A 82 -1.94 15.16 -1.94
CA ALA A 82 -1.35 15.44 -0.64
C ALA A 82 -2.26 14.93 0.48
N GLN A 83 -1.67 14.27 1.48
CA GLN A 83 -2.40 13.76 2.63
C GLN A 83 -1.57 13.81 3.90
N THR A 84 -2.28 13.67 5.02
CA THR A 84 -1.71 13.54 6.35
C THR A 84 -2.40 12.45 7.16
N GLU A 85 -1.66 11.89 8.12
CA GLU A 85 -2.19 10.95 9.12
C GLU A 85 -1.53 11.18 10.47
N THR A 86 -2.34 11.25 11.53
CA THR A 86 -1.84 11.32 12.91
C THR A 86 -1.87 9.93 13.53
N LEU A 87 -0.71 9.41 13.93
CA LEU A 87 -0.60 8.16 14.67
C LEU A 87 -0.42 8.47 16.16
N THR A 88 -1.27 7.89 17.00
CA THR A 88 -1.17 7.99 18.47
C THR A 88 -0.34 6.83 18.99
N MET A 89 0.76 7.15 19.67
CA MET A 89 1.64 6.18 20.32
C MET A 89 0.93 5.58 21.55
N LEU A 90 1.03 4.26 21.73
CA LEU A 90 0.40 3.55 22.85
C LEU A 90 1.31 3.42 24.07
N GLY A 91 2.61 3.70 23.92
CA GLY A 91 3.63 3.36 24.92
C GLY A 91 3.85 1.84 25.04
N SER A 92 4.86 1.45 25.81
CA SER A 92 5.22 0.04 26.11
C SER A 92 5.91 -0.70 24.98
N ALA A 93 6.81 -0.01 24.27
CA ALA A 93 7.61 -0.60 23.20
C ALA A 93 6.75 -1.24 22.08
N THR A 94 5.63 -0.59 21.76
CA THR A 94 4.65 -1.07 20.78
C THR A 94 4.78 -0.35 19.46
N THR A 95 4.51 -1.08 18.38
CA THR A 95 4.34 -0.54 17.03
C THR A 95 2.86 -0.24 16.81
N VAL A 96 2.57 0.98 16.37
CA VAL A 96 1.25 1.41 15.91
C VAL A 96 1.31 1.54 14.40
N THR A 97 0.38 0.90 13.71
CA THR A 97 0.22 1.01 12.25
C THR A 97 -0.89 2.01 11.95
N GLY A 98 -0.63 2.91 11.00
CA GLY A 98 -1.63 3.79 10.45
C GLY A 98 -2.67 3.04 9.61
N THR A 99 -3.57 3.80 9.03
CA THR A 99 -4.72 3.34 8.24
C THR A 99 -4.69 3.90 6.82
N LYS A 100 -3.94 4.97 6.58
CA LYS A 100 -3.76 5.55 5.24
C LYS A 100 -2.52 5.01 4.57
N TYR A 101 -2.64 4.71 3.28
CA TYR A 101 -1.52 4.28 2.46
C TYR A 101 -0.82 5.49 1.88
N PHE A 102 0.48 5.60 2.14
CA PHE A 102 1.34 6.65 1.59
C PHE A 102 2.14 6.11 0.42
N LYS A 103 2.17 6.85 -0.69
CA LYS A 103 3.12 6.63 -1.79
C LYS A 103 4.43 7.34 -1.53
N THR A 104 4.36 8.52 -0.92
CA THR A 104 5.53 9.28 -0.47
C THR A 104 5.34 9.74 0.97
N VAL A 105 6.46 9.92 1.67
CA VAL A 105 6.50 10.55 2.99
C VAL A 105 7.56 11.65 2.95
N THR A 106 7.15 12.88 3.21
CA THR A 106 7.99 14.08 3.09
C THR A 106 8.17 14.83 4.40
N ALA A 107 7.33 14.58 5.40
CA ALA A 107 7.56 15.07 6.75
C ALA A 107 6.92 14.17 7.81
N GLY A 108 7.49 14.23 9.02
CA GLY A 108 6.89 13.73 10.25
C GLY A 108 7.05 14.78 11.35
N SER A 109 6.03 15.03 12.15
CA SER A 109 6.13 15.94 13.29
C SER A 109 5.43 15.41 14.53
N VAL A 110 6.11 15.44 15.67
CA VAL A 110 5.56 15.03 16.96
C VAL A 110 4.87 16.19 17.66
N ASN A 111 3.75 15.93 18.34
CA ASN A 111 3.06 16.96 19.14
C ASN A 111 3.81 17.32 20.43
N THR A 112 4.67 16.42 20.90
CA THR A 112 5.49 16.56 22.11
C THR A 112 6.70 15.66 21.96
N GLN A 113 7.87 16.11 22.43
CA GLN A 113 9.08 15.29 22.36
C GLN A 113 8.85 13.93 23.04
N PRO A 114 9.12 12.80 22.36
CA PRO A 114 9.08 11.48 22.97
C PRO A 114 10.00 11.38 24.19
N ALA A 115 9.60 10.60 25.19
CA ALA A 115 10.38 10.31 26.38
C ALA A 115 11.55 9.38 26.03
N ALA A 116 11.31 8.40 25.15
CA ALA A 116 12.32 7.51 24.59
C ALA A 116 12.42 7.69 23.07
N ASN A 117 13.36 7.00 22.42
CA ASN A 117 13.48 7.05 20.96
C ASN A 117 12.28 6.37 20.30
N ILE A 118 11.87 6.90 19.16
CA ILE A 118 10.87 6.34 18.26
C ILE A 118 11.52 5.98 16.92
N SER A 119 10.95 4.99 16.24
CA SER A 119 11.26 4.68 14.85
C SER A 119 9.97 4.76 14.03
N VAL A 120 10.08 5.28 12.81
CA VAL A 120 8.98 5.40 11.86
C VAL A 120 9.33 4.56 10.65
N GLY A 121 8.39 3.72 10.25
CA GLY A 121 8.62 2.72 9.23
C GLY A 121 7.37 2.41 8.43
N MET A 122 7.32 1.23 7.84
CA MET A 122 6.19 0.78 7.03
C MET A 122 5.82 -0.67 7.33
N ALA A 123 4.54 -1.00 7.11
CA ALA A 123 4.03 -2.35 7.28
C ALA A 123 4.12 -3.19 5.98
N ASN A 124 3.81 -4.48 6.09
CA ASN A 124 3.76 -5.41 4.96
C ASN A 124 2.62 -5.11 3.98
N ASN A 125 1.63 -4.32 4.38
CA ASN A 125 0.52 -3.97 3.51
C ASN A 125 1.01 -3.07 2.37
N ALA A 126 0.64 -3.43 1.14
CA ALA A 126 0.97 -2.72 -0.07
C ALA A 126 -0.29 -2.47 -0.90
N ALA A 127 -0.25 -1.39 -1.67
CA ALA A 127 -1.37 -0.95 -2.47
C ALA A 127 -0.93 -0.40 -3.84
N VAL A 128 -1.73 -0.69 -4.87
CA VAL A 128 -1.56 -0.19 -6.25
C VAL A 128 -2.88 0.38 -6.78
N ALA A 129 -2.83 1.54 -7.43
CA ALA A 129 -3.95 2.05 -8.22
C ALA A 129 -3.84 1.46 -9.63
N ILE A 130 -4.84 0.70 -10.04
CA ILE A 130 -4.88 0.07 -11.37
C ILE A 130 -5.42 1.06 -12.39
N TYR A 131 -6.51 1.73 -12.03
CA TYR A 131 -7.14 2.75 -12.85
C TYR A 131 -7.92 3.72 -11.95
N ALA A 132 -7.83 5.02 -12.19
CA ALA A 132 -8.47 6.02 -11.32
C ALA A 132 -9.93 6.34 -11.72
N GLY A 133 -10.37 5.96 -12.92
CA GLY A 133 -11.70 6.24 -13.43
C GLY A 133 -12.72 5.13 -13.18
N ARG A 134 -13.98 5.39 -13.52
CA ARG A 134 -15.00 4.33 -13.60
C ARG A 134 -14.56 3.30 -14.65
N ALA A 135 -14.48 2.04 -14.27
CA ALA A 135 -14.10 0.95 -15.17
C ALA A 135 -14.74 -0.36 -14.72
N ARG A 136 -14.72 -1.34 -15.61
CA ARG A 136 -15.09 -2.72 -15.32
C ARG A 136 -13.85 -3.60 -15.38
N LEU A 137 -13.62 -4.38 -14.34
CA LEU A 137 -12.61 -5.43 -14.34
C LEU A 137 -13.09 -6.54 -15.28
N GLN A 138 -12.28 -6.87 -16.30
CA GLN A 138 -12.56 -7.84 -17.37
C GLN A 138 -11.78 -9.16 -17.21
N GLY A 139 -10.86 -9.24 -16.24
CA GLY A 139 -10.17 -10.47 -15.89
C GLY A 139 -8.80 -10.20 -15.29
N THR A 140 -8.19 -11.24 -14.75
CA THR A 140 -6.82 -11.17 -14.23
C THR A 140 -6.05 -12.44 -14.53
N TYR A 141 -4.79 -12.30 -14.95
CA TYR A 141 -3.82 -13.40 -14.99
C TYR A 141 -2.78 -13.18 -13.90
N ILE A 142 -2.58 -14.14 -13.01
CA ILE A 142 -1.81 -13.99 -11.77
C ILE A 142 -0.75 -15.07 -11.69
N VAL A 143 0.51 -14.69 -11.53
CA VAL A 143 1.59 -15.61 -11.17
C VAL A 143 1.72 -15.59 -9.65
N CYS A 144 1.45 -16.73 -9.01
CA CYS A 144 1.56 -16.86 -7.57
C CYS A 144 3.04 -16.88 -7.13
N SER A 145 3.27 -16.66 -5.85
CA SER A 145 4.61 -16.74 -5.24
C SER A 145 4.67 -17.95 -4.30
N SER A 146 5.78 -18.10 -3.58
CA SER A 146 5.90 -19.08 -2.48
C SER A 146 5.05 -18.73 -1.25
N ALA A 147 4.34 -17.60 -1.24
CA ALA A 147 3.45 -17.19 -0.15
C ALA A 147 2.01 -17.06 -0.66
N ALA A 148 1.07 -17.60 0.13
CA ALA A 148 -0.35 -17.40 -0.12
C ALA A 148 -0.83 -16.11 0.56
N GLY A 149 -1.89 -15.52 0.04
CA GLY A 149 -2.50 -14.30 0.56
C GLY A 149 -3.79 -13.98 -0.16
N VAL A 150 -4.27 -12.76 -0.02
CA VAL A 150 -5.49 -12.28 -0.69
C VAL A 150 -5.18 -11.00 -1.44
N LEU A 151 -5.59 -10.98 -2.70
CA LEU A 151 -5.63 -9.79 -3.54
C LEU A 151 -7.03 -9.20 -3.41
N ASN A 152 -7.11 -8.02 -2.81
CA ASN A 152 -8.37 -7.34 -2.54
C ASN A 152 -8.52 -6.15 -3.48
N PHE A 153 -9.51 -6.22 -4.36
CA PHE A 153 -9.84 -5.14 -5.29
C PHE A 153 -10.92 -4.26 -4.68
N LEU A 154 -10.67 -2.96 -4.64
CA LEU A 154 -11.54 -1.96 -4.04
C LEU A 154 -11.93 -0.88 -5.05
N THR A 155 -13.06 -0.23 -4.81
CA THR A 155 -13.54 0.95 -5.55
C THR A 155 -13.57 2.18 -4.64
N THR A 156 -13.66 3.37 -5.22
CA THR A 156 -13.66 4.72 -4.59
C THR A 156 -12.34 5.16 -4.00
N SER A 157 -11.64 4.27 -3.29
CA SER A 157 -10.27 4.50 -2.81
C SER A 157 -9.65 3.18 -2.35
N ILE A 158 -8.38 3.21 -1.94
CA ILE A 158 -7.71 2.07 -1.34
C ILE A 158 -8.32 1.65 0.02
N THR A 159 -9.04 2.54 0.69
CA THR A 159 -9.80 2.24 1.92
C THR A 159 -11.31 2.15 1.66
N GLY A 160 -11.71 2.12 0.40
CA GLY A 160 -13.11 2.04 -0.01
C GLY A 160 -13.68 0.63 0.08
N ASP A 161 -14.77 0.40 -0.65
CA ASP A 161 -15.48 -0.88 -0.58
C ASP A 161 -14.76 -1.96 -1.40
N SER A 162 -14.54 -3.12 -0.76
CA SER A 162 -14.07 -4.34 -1.41
C SER A 162 -15.11 -4.84 -2.43
N GLN A 163 -14.72 -4.93 -3.70
CA GLN A 163 -15.57 -5.45 -4.78
C GLN A 163 -15.24 -6.90 -5.15
N LEU A 164 -13.97 -7.29 -5.08
CA LEU A 164 -13.52 -8.64 -5.43
C LEU A 164 -12.33 -9.05 -4.57
N LYS A 165 -12.32 -10.28 -4.08
CA LYS A 165 -11.16 -10.89 -3.42
C LYS A 165 -10.73 -12.14 -4.17
N ILE A 166 -9.43 -12.28 -4.38
CA ILE A 166 -8.82 -13.42 -5.05
C ILE A 166 -7.69 -13.96 -4.17
N GLY A 167 -7.83 -15.18 -3.65
CA GLY A 167 -6.81 -15.79 -2.80
C GLY A 167 -5.66 -16.39 -3.62
N THR A 168 -4.40 -16.09 -3.30
CA THR A 168 -3.19 -16.65 -3.92
C THR A 168 -2.79 -18.00 -3.34
N VAL A 169 -2.01 -18.78 -4.08
CA VAL A 169 -1.53 -20.10 -3.66
C VAL A 169 -0.05 -19.99 -3.31
N ALA A 170 0.39 -20.63 -2.24
CA ALA A 170 1.81 -20.68 -1.84
C ALA A 170 2.62 -21.63 -2.74
N SER A 171 2.67 -21.34 -4.04
CA SER A 171 3.49 -22.04 -5.02
C SER A 171 3.87 -21.12 -6.17
N ALA A 172 5.19 -20.89 -6.32
CA ALA A 172 5.75 -20.05 -7.38
C ALA A 172 5.63 -20.67 -8.79
N THR A 173 5.17 -21.92 -8.90
CA THR A 173 4.92 -22.60 -10.18
C THR A 173 3.45 -22.55 -10.61
N VAL A 174 2.59 -21.86 -9.84
CA VAL A 174 1.15 -21.79 -10.10
C VAL A 174 0.79 -20.43 -10.67
N SER A 175 0.09 -20.44 -11.79
CA SER A 175 -0.67 -19.28 -12.28
C SER A 175 -2.17 -19.47 -12.06
N ARG A 176 -2.89 -18.38 -11.89
CA ARG A 176 -4.35 -18.37 -11.94
C ARG A 176 -4.85 -17.42 -13.00
N ASP A 177 -5.82 -17.89 -13.75
CA ASP A 177 -6.66 -17.08 -14.61
C ASP A 177 -8.02 -16.93 -13.93
N ILE A 178 -8.48 -15.69 -13.79
CA ILE A 178 -9.78 -15.38 -13.21
C ILE A 178 -10.63 -14.77 -14.32
N THR A 179 -11.52 -15.61 -14.85
CA THR A 179 -12.57 -15.18 -15.77
C THR A 179 -13.68 -14.50 -15.00
N VAL A 180 -13.99 -13.28 -15.38
CA VAL A 180 -15.17 -12.56 -14.90
C VAL A 180 -16.31 -12.71 -15.92
N PRO A 181 -17.58 -12.70 -15.50
CA PRO A 181 -18.73 -12.81 -16.41
C PRO A 181 -18.79 -11.68 -17.44
N ASP A 182 -19.61 -11.85 -18.49
CA ASP A 182 -19.62 -11.05 -19.74
C ASP A 182 -19.45 -9.54 -19.59
N GLU A 183 -20.17 -8.88 -18.69
CA GLU A 183 -20.03 -7.42 -18.59
C GLU A 183 -18.80 -6.99 -17.78
N GLY A 184 -18.13 -7.88 -17.06
CA GLY A 184 -17.10 -7.56 -16.07
C GLY A 184 -17.67 -6.98 -14.78
N ILE A 185 -16.82 -6.90 -13.75
CA ILE A 185 -17.21 -6.37 -12.43
C ILE A 185 -17.06 -4.85 -12.44
N LEU A 186 -18.14 -4.12 -12.16
CA LEU A 186 -18.13 -2.66 -12.18
C LEU A 186 -17.47 -2.05 -10.94
N PHE A 187 -16.45 -1.23 -11.18
CA PHE A 187 -15.85 -0.32 -10.21
C PHE A 187 -16.29 1.10 -10.56
N LYS A 188 -17.07 1.72 -9.66
CA LYS A 188 -17.76 2.98 -9.95
C LYS A 188 -16.79 4.15 -10.03
N GLU A 189 -15.71 4.11 -9.26
CA GLU A 189 -14.75 5.21 -9.09
C GLU A 189 -13.37 4.62 -8.80
N GLY A 190 -12.68 4.16 -9.84
CA GLY A 190 -11.34 3.59 -9.74
C GLY A 190 -11.29 2.13 -9.32
N ILE A 191 -10.23 1.45 -9.76
CA ILE A 191 -9.87 0.09 -9.38
C ILE A 191 -8.57 0.18 -8.60
N TYR A 192 -8.61 -0.22 -7.33
CA TYR A 192 -7.45 -0.25 -6.44
C TYR A 192 -7.20 -1.68 -5.99
N LEU A 193 -5.95 -2.04 -5.76
CA LEU A 193 -5.54 -3.36 -5.29
C LEU A 193 -4.78 -3.24 -3.98
N GLN A 194 -5.26 -3.93 -2.94
CA GLN A 194 -4.53 -4.19 -1.70
C GLN A 194 -4.03 -5.63 -1.64
N TYR A 195 -2.86 -5.80 -1.06
CA TYR A 195 -2.25 -7.10 -0.80
C TYR A 195 -1.15 -6.94 0.26
N ASP A 196 -0.60 -8.05 0.76
CA ASP A 196 0.62 -8.03 1.56
C ASP A 196 1.82 -8.38 0.69
N VAL A 197 2.98 -7.81 1.00
CA VAL A 197 4.22 -8.06 0.25
C VAL A 197 4.44 -9.55 0.00
N THR A 198 4.98 -9.86 -1.17
CA THR A 198 5.30 -11.22 -1.59
C THR A 198 4.11 -12.18 -1.76
N THR A 199 2.84 -11.78 -1.58
CA THR A 199 1.68 -12.67 -1.72
C THR A 199 1.39 -13.13 -3.15
N PHE A 200 1.96 -12.47 -4.15
CA PHE A 200 2.01 -12.90 -5.54
C PHE A 200 3.36 -12.49 -6.14
N SER A 201 3.68 -12.94 -7.36
CA SER A 201 4.88 -12.46 -8.07
C SER A 201 4.52 -11.28 -8.96
N ASN A 202 3.61 -11.51 -9.91
CA ASN A 202 3.11 -10.48 -10.81
C ASN A 202 1.69 -10.84 -11.28
N MET A 203 0.99 -9.86 -11.83
CA MET A 203 -0.29 -10.07 -12.46
C MET A 203 -0.54 -9.09 -13.61
N THR A 204 -1.34 -9.52 -14.57
CA THR A 204 -1.93 -8.65 -15.58
C THR A 204 -3.41 -8.47 -15.25
N VAL A 205 -3.84 -7.22 -15.08
CA VAL A 205 -5.24 -6.85 -14.85
C VAL A 205 -5.82 -6.28 -16.13
N PHE A 206 -6.95 -6.82 -16.59
CA PHE A 206 -7.68 -6.31 -17.75
C PHE A 206 -8.89 -5.49 -17.28
N HIS A 207 -9.08 -4.30 -17.82
CA HIS A 207 -10.21 -3.42 -17.50
C HIS A 207 -10.72 -2.63 -18.71
N ALA A 208 -11.98 -2.22 -18.71
CA ALA A 208 -12.60 -1.38 -19.75
C ALA A 208 -13.47 -0.28 -19.13
#